data_AF-Q3V4E0-F1
#
_entry.id   AF-Q3V4E0-F1
#
_cell.length_a   1.000
_cell.length_b   1.000
_cell.length_c   1.000
_cell.angle_alpha   90.00
_cell.angle_beta   90.00
_cell.angle_gamma   90.00
#
_symmetry.space_group_name_H-M   'P 1'
#
loop_
_entity.id
_entity.type
_entity.pdbx_description
1 polymer ?
#
loop_
_entity_poly.entity_id
_entity_poly.type
_entity_poly.pdbx_seq_one_letter_code
_entity_poly.pdbx_strand_id
1 'polypeptide(L)'
;MHVCYFHSKFGNCSNKECLFLHLKPVLKLQDCPWYNLGFCKEVGPLCKYRHVHQVLCPNYFTGFCPEGPQCQFGHPKMSPPLHPNNVKAKPMVHGQRRWSLPQACSSRAHPAP
;
A
#
# COMPACT_ATOMS: atom_id res chain seq x y z
N MET A 1 -32.41 2.83 -13.69
CA MET A 1 -31.50 3.76 -14.39
C MET A 1 -30.41 2.94 -15.07
N HIS A 2 -30.25 3.04 -16.39
CA HIS A 2 -29.31 2.21 -17.17
C HIS A 2 -28.03 2.99 -17.53
N VAL A 3 -26.88 2.32 -17.49
CA VAL A 3 -25.57 2.89 -17.84
C VAL A 3 -25.35 2.82 -19.36
N CYS A 4 -24.76 3.87 -19.93
CA CYS A 4 -24.45 3.92 -21.36
C CYS A 4 -23.35 2.90 -21.72
N TYR A 5 -23.66 1.96 -22.60
CA TYR A 5 -22.70 0.94 -23.07
C TYR A 5 -21.47 1.57 -23.74
N PHE A 6 -21.68 2.53 -24.64
CA PHE A 6 -20.60 3.16 -25.40
C PHE A 6 -19.66 3.95 -24.50
N HIS A 7 -20.20 4.78 -23.60
CA HIS A 7 -19.38 5.53 -22.66
C HIS A 7 -18.63 4.61 -21.68
N SER A 8 -19.29 3.56 -21.18
CA SER A 8 -18.66 2.62 -20.25
C SER A 8 -17.56 1.78 -20.89
N LYS A 9 -17.68 1.41 -22.17
CA LYS A 9 -16.68 0.57 -22.87
C LYS A 9 -15.56 1.37 -23.52
N PHE A 10 -15.88 2.53 -24.12
CA PHE A 10 -14.95 3.30 -24.93
C PHE A 10 -14.53 4.63 -24.29
N GLY A 11 -15.09 4.97 -23.12
CA GLY A 11 -14.81 6.22 -22.41
C GLY A 11 -15.43 7.46 -23.05
N ASN A 12 -16.11 7.33 -24.19
CA ASN A 12 -16.78 8.41 -24.90
C ASN A 12 -18.11 7.93 -25.51
N CYS A 13 -19.04 8.87 -25.69
CA CYS A 13 -20.30 8.65 -26.41
C CYS A 13 -20.46 9.77 -27.43
N SER A 14 -20.80 9.43 -28.68
CA SER A 14 -20.97 10.41 -29.77
C SER A 14 -22.27 11.20 -29.65
N ASN A 15 -23.27 10.67 -28.92
CA ASN A 15 -24.56 11.32 -28.74
C ASN A 15 -24.50 12.33 -27.59
N LYS A 16 -24.75 13.61 -27.93
CA LYS A 16 -24.83 14.74 -27.00
C LYS A 16 -26.08 14.73 -26.12
N GLU A 17 -27.18 14.16 -26.61
CA GLU A 17 -28.46 13.99 -25.90
C GLU A 17 -28.63 12.52 -25.48
N CYS A 18 -27.59 11.91 -24.91
CA CYS A 18 -27.67 10.51 -24.48
C CYS A 18 -28.54 10.38 -23.24
N LEU A 19 -29.62 9.58 -23.34
CA LEU A 19 -30.55 9.30 -22.24
C LEU A 19 -29.99 8.33 -21.19
N PHE A 20 -28.83 7.70 -21.46
CA PHE A 20 -28.20 6.74 -20.57
C PHE A 20 -27.13 7.39 -19.70
N LEU A 21 -26.91 6.85 -18.50
CA LEU A 21 -25.96 7.42 -17.55
C LEU A 21 -24.51 7.30 -18.04
N HIS A 22 -23.82 8.45 -18.12
CA HIS A 22 -22.38 8.53 -18.38
C HIS A 22 -21.60 8.55 -17.05
N LEU A 23 -21.12 7.37 -16.63
CA LEU A 23 -20.18 7.27 -15.51
C LEU A 23 -18.79 7.69 -15.96
N LYS A 24 -18.28 8.80 -15.43
CA LYS A 24 -16.87 9.13 -15.61
C LYS A 24 -16.03 8.02 -14.98
N PRO A 25 -15.05 7.45 -15.70
CA PRO A 25 -14.13 6.51 -15.07
C PRO A 25 -13.49 7.22 -13.89
N VAL A 26 -13.63 6.64 -12.70
CA VAL A 26 -12.92 7.11 -11.51
C VAL A 26 -11.44 7.09 -11.90
N LEU A 27 -10.83 8.27 -11.98
CA LEU A 27 -9.40 8.37 -12.18
C LEU A 27 -8.76 7.54 -11.08
N LYS A 28 -8.09 6.45 -11.46
CA LYS A 28 -7.28 5.66 -10.53
C LYS A 28 -6.10 6.53 -10.13
N LEU A 29 -6.33 7.46 -9.20
CA LEU A 29 -5.28 8.26 -8.61
C LEU A 29 -4.26 7.29 -8.02
N GLN A 30 -2.99 7.51 -8.36
CA GLN A 30 -1.91 6.74 -7.78
C GLN A 30 -1.90 6.95 -6.26
N ASP A 31 -1.54 5.90 -5.53
CA ASP A 31 -1.42 5.96 -4.08
C ASP A 31 -0.26 6.87 -3.68
N CYS A 32 -0.44 7.64 -2.61
CA CYS A 32 0.59 8.56 -2.15
C CYS A 32 1.79 7.76 -1.62
N PRO A 33 2.98 7.91 -2.24
CA PRO A 33 4.15 7.14 -1.82
C PRO A 33 4.58 7.48 -0.40
N TRP A 34 4.36 8.71 0.05
CA TRP A 34 4.70 9.18 1.40
C TRP A 34 3.71 8.70 2.46
N TYR A 35 2.40 8.75 2.17
CA TYR A 35 1.37 8.29 3.10
C TYR A 35 1.50 6.79 3.39
N ASN A 36 1.89 6.00 2.38
CA ASN A 36 2.17 4.56 2.52
C ASN A 36 3.35 4.25 3.48
N LEU A 37 4.20 5.23 3.81
CA LEU A 37 5.28 5.10 4.80
C LEU A 37 4.82 5.47 6.21
N GLY A 38 3.60 6.00 6.34
CA GLY A 38 3.00 6.42 7.61
C GLY A 38 2.61 7.89 7.66
N PHE A 39 3.28 8.78 6.90
CA PHE A 39 2.97 10.21 6.94
C PHE A 39 3.22 10.92 5.60
N CYS A 40 2.24 11.69 5.13
CA CYS A 40 2.41 12.59 3.99
C CYS A 40 2.75 14.00 4.48
N LYS A 41 3.99 14.45 4.24
CA LYS A 41 4.50 15.75 4.71
C LYS A 41 3.96 16.94 3.92
N GLU A 42 3.68 16.76 2.64
CA GLU A 42 3.58 17.88 1.69
C GLU A 42 2.20 18.55 1.67
N VAL A 43 1.11 17.82 1.89
CA VAL A 43 -0.25 18.38 1.96
C VAL A 43 -1.18 17.33 2.54
N GLY A 44 -1.74 17.53 3.73
CA GLY A 44 -2.58 16.55 4.44
C GLY A 44 -3.83 16.10 3.64
N PRO A 45 -5.03 16.64 3.89
CA PRO A 45 -6.22 16.29 3.11
C PRO A 45 -6.18 16.83 1.67
N LEU A 46 -5.22 17.71 1.35
CA LEU A 46 -5.06 18.33 0.03
C LEU A 46 -4.07 17.57 -0.88
N CYS A 47 -3.65 16.36 -0.50
CA CYS A 47 -2.75 15.59 -1.33
C CYS A 47 -3.41 15.26 -2.69
N LYS A 48 -2.66 15.47 -3.78
CA LYS A 48 -3.09 15.08 -5.13
C LYS A 48 -3.15 13.57 -5.35
N TYR A 49 -2.52 12.80 -4.46
CA TYR A 49 -2.47 11.34 -4.50
C TYR A 49 -3.45 10.74 -3.50
N ARG A 50 -3.89 9.50 -3.76
CA ARG A 50 -4.83 8.80 -2.88
C ARG A 50 -4.14 8.40 -1.59
N HIS A 51 -4.69 8.81 -0.45
CA HIS A 51 -4.30 8.31 0.88
C HIS A 51 -5.13 7.07 1.20
N VAL A 52 -4.50 5.90 1.21
CA VAL A 52 -5.14 4.63 1.60
C VAL A 52 -4.77 4.34 3.04
N HIS A 53 -5.72 4.48 3.96
CA HIS A 53 -5.51 4.12 5.35
C HIS A 53 -5.60 2.59 5.48
N GLN A 54 -4.55 1.97 6.02
CA GLN A 54 -4.55 0.54 6.34
C GLN A 54 -4.55 0.35 7.85
N VAL A 55 -5.28 -0.66 8.33
CA VAL A 55 -5.21 -1.08 9.73
C VAL A 55 -3.83 -1.69 9.96
N LEU A 56 -3.05 -1.10 10.85
CA LEU A 56 -1.68 -1.52 11.15
C LEU A 56 -1.66 -2.93 11.77
N CYS A 57 -0.78 -3.81 11.29
CA CYS A 57 -0.59 -5.12 11.91
C CYS A 57 0.01 -4.98 13.32
N PRO A 58 -0.64 -5.48 14.39
CA PRO A 58 -0.12 -5.38 15.76
C PRO A 58 1.23 -6.09 15.92
N ASN A 59 1.38 -7.29 15.35
CA ASN A 59 2.61 -8.08 15.44
C ASN A 59 3.78 -7.43 14.71
N TYR A 60 3.51 -6.84 13.54
CA TYR A 60 4.53 -6.09 12.80
C TYR A 60 4.94 -4.83 13.55
N PHE A 61 3.98 -4.13 14.15
CA PHE A 61 4.23 -2.95 14.97
C PHE A 61 5.10 -3.28 16.20
N THR A 62 4.91 -4.44 16.82
CA THR A 62 5.76 -4.91 17.93
C THR A 62 7.10 -5.51 17.47
N GLY A 63 7.34 -5.64 16.15
CA GLY A 63 8.64 -5.90 15.55
C GLY A 63 8.71 -7.09 14.60
N PHE A 64 7.78 -8.04 14.64
CA PHE A 64 7.80 -9.20 13.75
C PHE A 64 6.41 -9.77 13.47
N CYS A 65 6.06 -9.88 12.19
CA CYS A 65 4.83 -10.53 11.74
C CYS A 65 5.18 -11.86 11.02
N PRO A 66 4.67 -13.01 11.50
CA PRO A 66 4.95 -14.32 10.89
C PRO A 66 4.33 -14.49 9.50
N GLU A 67 3.25 -13.76 9.20
CA GLU A 67 2.60 -13.77 7.88
C GLU A 67 3.40 -12.97 6.82
N GLY A 68 4.33 -12.12 7.26
CA GLY A 68 5.21 -11.37 6.36
C GLY A 68 4.43 -10.56 5.31
N PRO A 69 4.83 -10.60 4.02
CA PRO A 69 4.16 -9.86 2.94
C PRO A 69 2.72 -10.29 2.65
N GLN A 70 2.28 -11.45 3.16
CA GLN A 70 0.93 -11.99 2.93
C GLN A 70 -0.03 -11.64 4.07
N CYS A 71 0.41 -10.84 5.06
CA CYS A 71 -0.46 -10.43 6.15
C CYS A 71 -1.66 -9.63 5.64
N GLN A 72 -2.84 -9.92 6.17
CA GLN A 72 -4.07 -9.20 5.86
C GLN A 72 -4.07 -7.75 6.39
N PHE A 73 -3.20 -7.44 7.36
CA PHE A 73 -3.05 -6.12 7.95
C PHE A 73 -1.90 -5.34 7.30
N GLY A 74 -1.94 -4.02 7.37
CA GLY A 74 -0.95 -3.14 6.75
C GLY A 74 0.42 -3.23 7.42
N HIS A 75 1.46 -3.38 6.60
CA HIS A 75 2.87 -3.23 6.99
C HIS A 75 3.45 -1.98 6.29
N PRO A 76 3.85 -0.93 7.04
CA PRO A 76 4.53 0.23 6.45
C PRO A 76 5.74 -0.20 5.63
N LYS A 77 5.89 0.36 4.44
CA LYS A 77 7.08 0.09 3.62
C LYS A 77 8.22 0.96 4.12
N MET A 78 9.34 0.39 4.57
CA MET A 78 10.51 1.18 4.99
C MET A 78 11.41 1.63 3.83
N SER A 79 11.13 1.23 2.59
CA SER A 79 11.91 1.67 1.43
C SER A 79 11.56 3.12 1.09
N PRO A 80 12.54 4.04 1.03
CA PRO A 80 12.29 5.40 0.58
C PRO A 80 11.70 5.39 -0.84
N PRO A 81 10.66 6.18 -1.13
CA PRO A 81 10.15 6.31 -2.48
C PRO A 81 11.23 6.98 -3.34
N LEU A 82 11.57 6.32 -4.45
CA LEU A 82 12.42 6.94 -5.46
C LEU A 82 11.65 8.14 -6.04
N HIS A 83 12.23 9.34 -5.91
CA HIS A 83 11.69 10.54 -6.52
C HIS A 83 11.55 10.31 -8.04
N PRO A 84 10.42 10.68 -8.69
CA PRO A 84 10.16 10.36 -10.09
C PRO A 84 11.21 10.92 -11.08
N ASN A 85 12.05 11.88 -10.67
CA ASN A 85 13.10 12.47 -11.50
C ASN A 85 14.45 11.72 -11.50
N ASN A 86 14.60 10.55 -10.87
CA ASN A 86 15.87 9.82 -10.92
C ASN A 86 15.70 8.30 -10.93
N VAL A 87 15.05 7.80 -11.98
CA VAL A 87 14.92 6.35 -12.19
C VAL A 87 16.19 5.79 -12.85
N LYS A 88 17.08 5.24 -12.02
CA LYS A 88 17.75 3.97 -12.35
C LYS A 88 17.46 2.98 -11.24
N ALA A 89 16.25 2.41 -11.30
CA ALA A 89 15.90 1.28 -10.47
C ALA A 89 16.77 0.08 -10.87
N LYS A 90 17.78 -0.24 -10.08
CA LYS A 90 18.34 -1.59 -10.09
C LYS A 90 17.35 -2.50 -9.36
N PRO A 91 17.01 -3.68 -9.91
CA PRO A 91 16.18 -4.63 -9.20
C PRO A 91 16.90 -5.07 -7.93
N MET A 92 16.28 -4.89 -6.76
CA MET A 92 16.73 -5.55 -5.54
C MET A 92 16.41 -7.03 -5.69
N VAL A 93 17.41 -7.80 -6.12
CA VAL A 93 17.44 -9.25 -5.97
C VAL A 93 17.26 -9.55 -4.48
N HIS A 94 16.22 -10.32 -4.14
CA HIS A 94 16.07 -10.93 -2.82
C HIS A 94 17.18 -11.98 -2.64
N GLY A 95 18.40 -11.51 -2.39
CA GLY A 95 19.51 -12.35 -1.95
C GLY A 95 19.22 -12.79 -0.53
N GLN A 96 19.10 -14.10 -0.34
CA GLN A 96 18.83 -14.81 0.91
C GLN A 96 19.65 -14.23 2.07
N ARG A 97 19.07 -13.32 2.85
CA ARG A 97 19.51 -13.17 4.23
C ARG A 97 18.82 -14.29 4.99
N ARG A 98 19.57 -15.35 5.26
CA ARG A 98 19.20 -16.30 6.31
C ARG A 98 19.28 -15.52 7.61
N TRP A 99 18.15 -15.03 8.11
CA TRP A 99 18.05 -14.54 9.48
C TRP A 99 18.24 -15.76 10.38
N SER A 100 19.46 -15.95 10.88
CA SER A 100 19.73 -16.88 11.96
C SER A 100 18.80 -16.51 13.12
N LEU A 101 17.92 -17.43 13.53
CA LEU A 101 17.12 -17.26 14.73
C LEU A 101 18.07 -16.90 15.89
N PRO A 102 17.80 -15.84 16.67
CA PRO A 102 18.49 -15.66 17.94
C PRO A 102 18.21 -16.88 18.81
N GLN A 103 19.26 -17.45 19.40
CA GLN A 103 19.18 -18.66 20.22
C GLN A 103 18.16 -18.45 21.34
N ALA A 104 17.27 -19.43 21.51
CA ALA A 104 16.28 -19.46 22.56
C ALA A 104 16.95 -19.18 23.91
N CYS A 105 16.47 -18.16 24.63
CA CYS A 105 16.86 -17.91 26.01
C CYS A 105 16.41 -19.12 26.84
N SER A 106 17.36 -19.96 27.26
CA SER A 106 17.07 -21.08 28.16
C SER A 106 16.70 -20.52 29.52
N SER A 107 15.41 -20.46 29.82
CA SER A 107 14.89 -20.15 31.15
C SER A 107 15.32 -21.22 32.14
N ARG A 108 16.33 -20.91 32.95
CA ARG A 108 16.65 -21.68 34.16
C ARG A 108 15.69 -21.21 35.25
N ALA A 109 14.68 -22.05 35.55
CA ALA A 109 13.76 -21.80 36.64
C ALA A 109 14.50 -21.93 37.99
N HIS A 110 14.45 -20.90 38.82
CA HIS A 110 14.80 -20.99 40.24
C HIS A 110 13.52 -21.29 41.04
N PRO A 111 13.52 -22.23 41.99
CA PRO A 111 12.41 -22.39 42.92
C PRO A 111 12.33 -21.18 43.87
N ALA A 112 11.10 -20.73 44.11
CA ALA A 112 10.77 -19.67 45.08
C ALA A 112 11.01 -20.14 46.53
N PRO A 113 11.24 -19.21 47.49
CA PRO A 113 11.55 -19.52 48.88
C PRO A 113 10.38 -20.14 49.65
#